data_AF-A0A1E7IJR1-F1
#
_entry.id   AF-A0A1E7IJR1-F1
#
_cell.length_a   1.000
_cell.length_b   1.000
_cell.length_c   1.000
_cell.angle_alpha   90.00
_cell.angle_beta   90.00
_cell.angle_gamma   90.00
#
_symmetry.space_group_name_H-M   'P 1'
#
loop_
_entity.id
_entity.type
_entity.pdbx_description
1 polymer ?
#
loop_
_entity_poly.entity_id
_entity_poly.type
_entity_poly.pdbx_seq_one_letter_code
_entity_poly.pdbx_strand_id
1 'polypeptide(L)'
;MIDCLKKYCNFILCVTTLALTLVIVLIFFPVNYTQVQADYDYGYLADLYREIEQIKVPNENRGYLSEIIENRLSCSADSKSYRERMTDCNPKYKADLVLFAREHIRSNPLLGSFVVNSELCPVMYNICRGTGDNSKEKCIELEGQCIEFMLDKYWRGNNNSDFLSGYVSK
;
A
#
# COMPACT_ATOMS: atom_id res chain seq x y z
N MET A 1 -30.88 46.07 33.25
CA MET A 1 -31.68 45.27 32.29
C MET A 1 -31.24 45.51 30.83
N ILE A 2 -30.95 46.77 30.45
CA ILE A 2 -30.53 47.17 29.09
C ILE A 2 -29.14 46.62 28.69
N ASP A 3 -28.18 46.54 29.61
CA ASP A 3 -26.82 46.03 29.31
C ASP A 3 -26.77 44.52 29.05
N CYS A 4 -27.71 43.76 29.61
CA CYS A 4 -27.81 42.32 29.38
C CYS A 4 -28.28 42.02 27.95
N LEU A 5 -29.23 42.82 27.44
CA LEU A 5 -29.76 42.73 26.07
C LEU A 5 -28.69 43.05 25.01
N LYS A 6 -27.83 44.06 25.23
CA LYS A 6 -26.73 44.38 24.31
C LYS A 6 -25.68 43.27 24.20
N LYS A 7 -25.32 42.63 25.32
CA LYS A 7 -24.38 41.49 25.31
C LYS A 7 -24.96 40.28 24.57
N TYR A 8 -26.25 39.98 24.78
CA TYR A 8 -26.93 38.90 24.08
C TYR A 8 -27.03 39.15 22.57
N CYS A 9 -27.29 40.40 22.17
CA CYS A 9 -27.40 40.78 20.77
C CYS A 9 -26.05 40.66 20.04
N ASN A 10 -24.95 41.12 20.66
CA ASN A 10 -23.60 40.96 20.10
C ASN A 10 -23.16 39.50 20.02
N PHE A 11 -23.58 38.66 20.98
CA PHE A 11 -23.28 37.23 20.95
C PHE A 11 -24.00 36.53 19.78
N ILE A 12 -25.29 36.80 19.60
CA ILE A 12 -26.07 36.24 18.48
C ILE A 12 -25.48 36.70 17.15
N LEU A 13 -25.13 37.99 17.01
CA LEU A 13 -24.53 38.52 15.78
C LEU A 13 -23.19 37.84 15.45
N CYS A 14 -22.36 37.59 16.47
CA CYS A 14 -21.06 36.95 16.30
C CYS A 14 -21.19 35.48 15.87
N VAL A 15 -22.13 34.75 16.49
CA VAL A 15 -22.39 33.33 16.17
C VAL A 15 -22.98 33.18 14.76
N THR A 16 -23.90 34.06 14.37
CA THR A 16 -24.47 34.02 13.01
C THR A 16 -23.43 34.39 11.95
N THR A 17 -22.55 35.37 12.21
CA THR A 17 -21.45 35.68 11.27
C THR A 17 -20.47 34.52 11.13
N LEU A 18 -20.08 33.85 12.21
CA LEU A 18 -19.20 32.68 12.14
C LEU A 18 -19.84 31.53 11.36
N ALA A 19 -21.11 31.23 11.64
CA ALA A 19 -21.86 30.20 10.91
C ALA A 19 -21.95 30.52 9.42
N LEU A 20 -22.23 31.78 9.05
CA LEU A 20 -22.32 32.20 7.66
C LEU A 20 -20.97 32.07 6.95
N THR A 21 -19.87 32.47 7.60
CA THR A 21 -18.52 32.32 7.02
C THR A 21 -18.14 30.87 6.82
N LEU A 22 -18.49 29.97 7.76
CA LEU A 22 -18.20 28.54 7.64
C LEU A 22 -18.98 27.92 6.47
N VAL A 23 -20.25 28.31 6.30
CA VAL A 23 -21.08 27.86 5.18
C VAL A 23 -20.53 28.37 3.85
N ILE A 24 -20.11 29.64 3.77
CA ILE A 24 -19.49 30.22 2.57
C ILE A 24 -18.19 29.47 2.22
N VAL A 25 -17.34 29.19 3.21
CA VAL A 25 -16.09 28.43 2.97
C VAL A 25 -16.39 27.03 2.42
N LEU A 26 -17.38 26.32 2.96
CA LEU A 26 -17.76 24.99 2.50
C LEU A 26 -18.38 24.99 1.09
N ILE A 27 -19.07 26.06 0.70
CA ILE A 27 -19.67 26.19 -0.65
C ILE A 27 -18.60 26.56 -1.70
N PHE A 28 -17.70 27.50 -1.38
CA PHE A 28 -16.72 28.02 -2.34
C PHE A 28 -15.42 27.21 -2.41
N PHE A 29 -15.11 26.44 -1.36
CA PHE A 29 -13.98 25.51 -1.36
C PHE A 29 -14.53 24.08 -1.20
N PRO A 30 -15.14 23.50 -2.25
CA PRO A 30 -15.43 22.08 -2.22
C PRO A 30 -14.12 21.35 -1.96
N VAL A 31 -14.04 20.67 -0.81
CA VAL A 31 -12.93 19.78 -0.51
C VAL A 31 -13.04 18.65 -1.50
N ASN A 32 -12.32 18.77 -2.62
CA ASN A 32 -12.15 17.69 -3.56
C ASN A 32 -11.32 16.62 -2.86
N TYR A 33 -12.02 15.67 -2.23
CA TYR A 33 -11.44 14.39 -1.87
C TYR A 33 -11.13 13.67 -3.18
N THR A 34 -9.98 13.94 -3.77
CA THR A 34 -9.41 13.03 -4.75
C THR A 34 -9.07 11.75 -3.99
N GLN A 35 -9.94 10.74 -4.09
CA GLN A 35 -9.52 9.39 -3.78
C GLN A 35 -8.40 9.07 -4.75
N VAL A 36 -7.15 9.04 -4.25
CA VAL A 36 -6.04 8.46 -4.98
C VAL A 36 -6.29 6.96 -5.00
N GLN A 37 -7.18 6.50 -5.87
CA GLN A 37 -7.20 5.12 -6.29
C GLN A 37 -6.06 4.98 -7.29
N ALA A 38 -5.04 4.22 -6.90
CA ALA A 38 -4.09 3.70 -7.88
C ALA A 38 -4.88 2.78 -8.80
N ASP A 39 -5.33 3.31 -9.93
CA ASP A 39 -6.01 2.55 -10.97
C ASP A 39 -4.94 1.73 -11.70
N TYR A 40 -4.65 0.54 -11.17
CA TYR A 40 -3.79 -0.41 -11.86
C TYR A 40 -4.60 -1.02 -13.00
N ASP A 41 -4.20 -0.72 -14.23
CA ASP A 41 -4.74 -1.37 -15.43
C ASP A 41 -4.66 -2.89 -15.25
N TYR A 42 -5.75 -3.61 -15.53
CA TYR A 42 -5.77 -5.07 -15.51
C TYR A 42 -4.66 -5.66 -16.38
N GLY A 43 -4.33 -5.00 -17.50
CA GLY A 43 -3.20 -5.36 -18.35
C GLY A 43 -1.87 -5.37 -17.59
N TYR A 44 -1.63 -4.37 -16.75
CA TYR A 44 -0.43 -4.27 -15.93
C TYR A 44 -0.31 -5.42 -14.92
N LEU A 45 -1.39 -5.77 -14.23
CA LEU A 45 -1.37 -6.87 -13.26
C LEU A 45 -1.16 -8.23 -13.95
N ALA A 46 -1.73 -8.42 -15.14
CA ALA A 46 -1.54 -9.65 -15.91
C ALA A 46 -0.09 -9.81 -16.42
N ASP A 47 0.54 -8.73 -16.88
CA ASP A 47 1.94 -8.74 -17.30
C ASP A 47 2.87 -8.97 -16.09
N LEU A 48 2.62 -8.29 -14.96
CA LEU A 48 3.37 -8.54 -13.73
C LEU A 48 3.25 -10.00 -13.28
N TYR A 49 2.05 -10.57 -13.30
CA TYR A 49 1.82 -11.97 -12.92
C TYR A 49 2.66 -12.93 -13.77
N ARG A 50 2.72 -12.69 -15.09
CA ARG A 50 3.54 -13.50 -16.01
C ARG A 50 5.04 -13.35 -15.77
N GLU A 51 5.49 -12.16 -15.40
CA GLU A 51 6.91 -11.91 -15.09
C GLU A 51 7.33 -12.62 -13.80
N ILE A 52 6.55 -12.49 -12.72
CA ILE A 52 6.89 -13.07 -11.42
C ILE A 52 6.90 -14.60 -11.46
N GLU A 53 6.01 -15.24 -12.23
CA GLU A 53 5.94 -16.71 -12.31
C GLU A 53 7.25 -17.32 -12.82
N GLN A 54 8.05 -16.56 -13.57
CA GLN A 54 9.34 -16.97 -14.11
C GLN A 54 10.51 -16.72 -13.14
N ILE A 55 10.29 -15.94 -12.08
CA ILE A 55 11.34 -15.60 -11.11
C ILE A 55 11.62 -16.82 -10.23
N LYS A 56 12.90 -17.12 -10.03
CA LYS A 56 13.32 -18.17 -9.10
C LYS A 56 13.70 -17.55 -7.77
N VAL A 57 12.98 -17.91 -6.70
CA VAL A 57 13.39 -17.53 -5.34
C VAL A 57 14.67 -18.29 -4.95
N PRO A 58 15.77 -17.60 -4.59
CA PRO A 58 16.99 -18.23 -4.09
C PRO A 58 16.70 -19.12 -2.89
N ASN A 59 17.35 -20.28 -2.81
CA ASN A 59 17.04 -21.29 -1.78
C ASN A 59 17.23 -20.74 -0.35
N GLU A 60 18.25 -19.90 -0.18
CA GLU A 60 18.57 -19.19 1.05
C GLU A 60 17.48 -18.22 1.51
N ASN A 61 16.67 -17.69 0.58
CA ASN A 61 15.62 -16.71 0.87
C ASN A 61 14.25 -17.36 1.10
N ARG A 62 14.02 -18.56 0.54
CA ARG A 62 12.70 -19.23 0.56
C ARG A 62 12.11 -19.39 1.96
N GLY A 63 12.94 -19.78 2.93
CA GLY A 63 12.50 -19.98 4.32
C GLY A 63 12.02 -18.68 4.94
N TYR A 64 12.86 -17.64 4.89
CA TYR A 64 12.55 -16.33 5.44
C TYR A 64 11.34 -15.67 4.78
N LEU A 65 11.27 -15.72 3.44
CA LEU A 65 10.15 -15.11 2.72
C LEU A 65 8.84 -15.86 3.00
N SER A 66 8.87 -17.20 3.05
CA SER A 66 7.70 -17.98 3.44
C SER A 66 7.21 -17.59 4.84
N GLU A 67 8.13 -17.46 5.80
CA GLU A 67 7.78 -17.06 7.17
C GLU A 67 7.13 -15.67 7.23
N ILE A 68 7.69 -14.68 6.52
CA ILE A 68 7.12 -13.33 6.45
C ILE A 68 5.70 -13.35 5.87
N ILE A 69 5.50 -14.12 4.79
CA ILE A 69 4.20 -14.26 4.13
C ILE A 69 3.20 -14.97 5.05
N GLU A 70 3.61 -16.04 5.73
CA GLU A 70 2.74 -16.75 6.67
C GLU A 70 2.34 -15.87 7.85
N ASN A 71 3.27 -15.08 8.38
CA ASN A 71 2.98 -14.11 9.44
C ASN A 71 1.97 -13.05 8.98
N ARG A 72 2.09 -12.54 7.74
CA ARG A 72 1.10 -11.64 7.13
C ARG A 72 -0.28 -12.30 7.02
N LEU A 73 -0.31 -13.55 6.55
CA LEU A 73 -1.55 -14.31 6.40
C LEU A 73 -2.23 -14.54 7.75
N SER A 74 -1.47 -14.92 8.78
CA SER A 74 -1.98 -15.07 10.15
C SER A 74 -2.56 -13.75 10.67
N CYS A 75 -1.80 -12.65 10.59
CA CYS A 75 -2.28 -11.34 11.02
C CYS A 75 -3.58 -10.94 10.31
N SER A 76 -3.65 -11.19 9.00
CA SER A 76 -4.84 -10.88 8.21
C SER A 76 -6.05 -11.75 8.57
N ALA A 77 -5.82 -13.01 8.95
CA ALA A 77 -6.86 -13.92 9.41
C ALA A 77 -7.39 -13.56 10.81
N ASP A 78 -6.51 -13.10 11.70
CA ASP A 78 -6.84 -12.73 13.09
C ASP A 78 -7.49 -11.34 13.19
N SER A 79 -7.21 -10.46 12.22
CA SER A 79 -7.76 -9.11 12.18
C SER A 79 -9.30 -9.10 12.06
N LYS A 80 -9.94 -8.23 12.83
CA LYS A 80 -11.41 -8.10 12.88
C LYS A 80 -11.95 -7.13 11.84
N SER A 81 -11.09 -6.30 11.25
CA SER A 81 -11.51 -5.27 10.30
C SER A 81 -10.49 -5.02 9.21
N TYR A 82 -10.96 -4.49 8.08
CA TYR A 82 -10.10 -3.99 7.02
C TYR A 82 -9.14 -2.88 7.51
N ARG A 83 -9.61 -2.02 8.42
CA ARG A 83 -8.79 -0.96 9.01
C ARG A 83 -7.57 -1.53 9.73
N GLU A 84 -7.77 -2.53 10.57
CA GLU A 84 -6.71 -3.21 11.32
C GLU A 84 -5.68 -3.87 10.38
N ARG A 85 -6.13 -4.48 9.27
CA ARG A 85 -5.21 -4.98 8.23
C ARG A 85 -4.34 -3.87 7.66
N MET A 86 -4.93 -2.70 7.40
CA MET A 86 -4.24 -1.58 6.77
C MET A 86 -3.30 -0.84 7.73
N THR A 87 -3.65 -0.73 9.01
CA THR A 87 -2.86 0.01 10.01
C THR A 87 -1.84 -0.86 10.75
N ASP A 88 -2.08 -2.16 10.85
CA ASP A 88 -1.29 -3.03 11.72
C ASP A 88 -0.58 -4.12 10.89
N CYS A 89 -1.33 -4.93 10.13
CA CYS A 89 -0.75 -6.05 9.38
C CYS A 89 0.11 -5.61 8.19
N ASN A 90 -0.39 -4.70 7.35
CA ASN A 90 0.33 -4.26 6.16
C ASN A 90 1.62 -3.51 6.50
N PRO A 91 1.66 -2.58 7.47
CA PRO A 91 2.90 -1.94 7.88
C PRO A 91 3.90 -2.93 8.48
N LYS A 92 3.44 -3.90 9.28
CA LYS A 92 4.30 -4.96 9.81
C LYS A 92 4.92 -5.78 8.68
N TYR A 93 4.12 -6.26 7.74
CA TYR A 93 4.61 -6.99 6.57
C TYR A 93 5.67 -6.19 5.78
N LYS A 94 5.40 -4.92 5.49
CA LYS A 94 6.36 -4.05 4.79
C LYS A 94 7.65 -3.86 5.61
N ALA A 95 7.55 -3.73 6.94
CA ALA A 95 8.71 -3.63 7.82
C ALA A 95 9.55 -4.92 7.82
N ASP A 96 8.91 -6.08 7.91
CA ASP A 96 9.58 -7.38 7.89
C ASP A 96 10.35 -7.59 6.57
N LEU A 97 9.77 -7.19 5.43
CA LEU A 97 10.46 -7.22 4.14
C LEU A 97 11.69 -6.29 4.10
N VAL A 98 11.58 -5.09 4.67
CA VAL A 98 12.70 -4.13 4.75
C VAL A 98 13.82 -4.66 5.65
N LEU A 99 13.47 -5.27 6.78
CA LEU A 99 14.45 -5.88 7.69
C LEU A 99 15.17 -7.04 7.01
N PHE A 100 14.43 -7.96 6.41
CA PHE A 100 14.98 -9.05 5.62
C PHE A 100 15.96 -8.54 4.56
N ALA A 101 15.56 -7.55 3.76
CA ALA A 101 16.39 -7.02 2.69
C ALA A 101 17.66 -6.33 3.21
N ARG A 102 17.59 -5.60 4.34
CA ARG A 102 18.76 -4.98 4.97
C ARG A 102 19.77 -6.00 5.49
N GLU A 103 19.30 -7.11 6.02
CA GLU A 103 20.15 -8.15 6.58
C GLU A 103 20.85 -8.96 5.48
N HIS A 104 20.15 -9.20 4.37
CA HIS A 104 20.59 -10.15 3.34
C HIS A 104 21.16 -9.49 2.07
N ILE A 105 20.92 -8.19 1.85
CA ILE A 105 21.31 -7.51 0.61
C ILE A 105 22.08 -6.23 0.92
N ARG A 106 23.34 -6.20 0.48
CA ARG A 106 24.22 -5.04 0.62
C ARG A 106 24.22 -4.20 -0.66
N SER A 107 23.28 -3.27 -0.76
CA SER A 107 23.18 -2.30 -1.87
C SER A 107 22.54 -1.00 -1.37
N ASN A 108 22.46 0.02 -2.22
CA ASN A 108 21.74 1.26 -1.93
C ASN A 108 20.32 1.19 -2.52
N PRO A 109 19.27 0.97 -1.71
CA PRO A 109 17.93 0.72 -2.23
C PRO A 109 17.19 2.01 -2.57
N LEU A 110 16.32 1.93 -3.58
CA LEU A 110 15.20 2.86 -3.80
C LEU A 110 14.08 2.53 -2.80
N LEU A 111 14.32 2.81 -1.51
CA LEU A 111 13.47 2.34 -0.40
C LEU A 111 11.99 2.75 -0.56
N GLY A 112 11.72 3.99 -0.95
CA GLY A 112 10.35 4.46 -1.18
C GLY A 112 9.63 3.65 -2.26
N SER A 113 10.30 3.42 -3.40
CA SER A 113 9.77 2.60 -4.49
C SER A 113 9.55 1.16 -4.06
N PHE A 114 10.49 0.57 -3.31
CA PHE A 114 10.34 -0.78 -2.78
C PHE A 114 9.09 -0.93 -1.90
N VAL A 115 8.93 -0.06 -0.90
CA VAL A 115 7.82 -0.11 0.08
C VAL A 115 6.45 0.13 -0.56
N VAL A 116 6.39 0.98 -1.59
CA VAL A 116 5.16 1.19 -2.37
C VAL A 116 4.85 -0.04 -3.20
N ASN A 117 5.80 -0.50 -4.03
CA ASN A 117 5.53 -1.56 -5.01
C ASN A 117 5.37 -2.95 -4.38
N SER A 118 5.96 -3.22 -3.21
CA SER A 118 5.80 -4.50 -2.51
C SER A 118 4.36 -4.76 -2.05
N GLU A 119 3.49 -3.76 -2.07
CA GLU A 119 2.06 -3.93 -1.78
C GLU A 119 1.29 -4.71 -2.85
N LEU A 120 1.87 -4.84 -4.05
CA LEU A 120 1.31 -5.66 -5.12
C LEU A 120 1.49 -7.16 -4.85
N CYS A 121 2.49 -7.56 -4.05
CA CYS A 121 2.76 -8.99 -3.84
C CYS A 121 1.65 -9.73 -3.09
N PRO A 122 1.02 -9.16 -2.04
CA PRO A 122 -0.20 -9.73 -1.46
C PRO A 122 -1.37 -9.80 -2.47
N VAL A 123 -1.44 -8.90 -3.46
CA VAL A 123 -2.44 -8.98 -4.53
C VAL A 123 -2.19 -10.20 -5.42
N MET A 124 -0.93 -10.49 -5.76
CA MET A 124 -0.55 -11.69 -6.53
C MET A 124 -0.93 -12.98 -5.81
N TYR A 125 -0.72 -13.05 -4.50
CA TYR A 125 -1.22 -14.16 -3.67
C TYR A 125 -2.73 -14.33 -3.80
N ASN A 126 -3.50 -13.24 -3.69
CA ASN A 126 -4.95 -13.28 -3.77
C ASN A 126 -5.44 -13.71 -5.16
N ILE A 127 -4.79 -13.25 -6.22
CA ILE A 127 -5.07 -13.70 -7.60
C ILE A 127 -4.83 -15.21 -7.71
N CYS A 128 -3.67 -15.69 -7.24
CA CYS A 128 -3.35 -17.12 -7.24
C CYS A 128 -4.37 -17.96 -6.46
N ARG A 129 -4.85 -17.49 -5.31
CA ARG A 129 -5.89 -18.17 -4.53
C ARG A 129 -7.26 -18.14 -5.22
N GLY A 130 -7.53 -17.10 -6.02
CA GLY A 130 -8.78 -16.93 -6.75
C GLY A 130 -8.96 -17.87 -7.94
N THR A 131 -7.88 -18.42 -8.50
CA THR A 131 -7.94 -19.32 -9.68
C THR A 131 -8.30 -20.78 -9.36
N GLY A 132 -8.84 -21.07 -8.17
CA GLY A 132 -9.54 -22.33 -7.84
C GLY A 132 -8.67 -23.54 -7.48
N ASP A 133 -7.59 -23.80 -8.23
CA ASP A 133 -6.83 -25.06 -8.14
C ASP A 133 -5.46 -24.94 -7.46
N ASN A 134 -5.06 -23.74 -7.03
CA ASN A 134 -3.73 -23.54 -6.44
C ASN A 134 -3.73 -23.82 -4.93
N SER A 135 -2.75 -24.60 -4.47
CA SER A 135 -2.51 -24.81 -3.04
C SER A 135 -2.05 -23.52 -2.35
N LYS A 136 -2.18 -23.47 -1.02
CA LYS A 136 -1.70 -22.34 -0.22
C LYS A 136 -0.20 -22.13 -0.47
N GLU A 137 0.56 -23.22 -0.50
CA GLU A 137 2.02 -23.25 -0.65
C GLU A 137 2.43 -22.68 -2.01
N LYS A 138 1.72 -23.03 -3.08
CA LYS A 138 1.99 -22.48 -4.42
C LYS A 138 1.76 -20.96 -4.46
N CYS A 139 0.75 -20.46 -3.76
CA CYS A 139 0.50 -19.02 -3.71
C CYS A 139 1.48 -18.27 -2.80
N ILE A 140 1.98 -18.91 -1.74
CA ILE A 140 3.12 -18.39 -0.96
C ILE A 140 4.37 -18.31 -1.84
N GLU A 141 4.64 -19.35 -2.63
CA GLU A 141 5.77 -19.34 -3.57
C GLU A 141 5.65 -18.17 -4.56
N LEU A 142 4.46 -17.96 -5.15
CA LEU A 142 4.21 -16.85 -6.06
C LEU A 142 4.40 -15.47 -5.40
N GLU A 143 3.93 -15.28 -4.16
CA GLU A 143 4.19 -14.04 -3.42
C GLU A 143 5.68 -13.86 -3.14
N GLY A 144 6.40 -14.93 -2.81
CA GLY A 144 7.86 -14.93 -2.66
C GLY A 144 8.58 -14.54 -3.95
N GLN A 145 8.12 -15.05 -5.10
CA GLN A 145 8.63 -14.67 -6.42
C GLN A 145 8.41 -13.17 -6.70
N CYS A 146 7.23 -12.64 -6.37
CA CYS A 146 6.96 -11.21 -6.47
C CYS A 146 7.89 -10.38 -5.57
N ILE A 147 8.12 -10.81 -4.32
CA ILE A 147 9.03 -10.10 -3.41
C ILE A 147 10.44 -10.07 -4.00
N GLU A 148 10.95 -11.19 -4.51
CA GLU A 148 12.27 -11.25 -5.15
C GLU A 148 12.36 -10.33 -6.37
N PHE A 149 11.32 -10.28 -7.20
CA PHE A 149 11.24 -9.34 -8.31
C PHE A 149 11.36 -7.89 -7.84
N MET A 150 10.64 -7.52 -6.77
CA MET A 150 10.71 -6.17 -6.20
C MET A 150 12.09 -5.86 -5.58
N LEU A 151 12.74 -6.86 -4.98
CA LEU A 151 14.10 -6.72 -4.44
C LEU A 151 15.12 -6.53 -5.57
N ASP A 152 15.02 -7.27 -6.66
CA ASP A 152 15.88 -7.07 -7.84
C ASP A 152 15.73 -5.66 -8.40
N LYS A 153 14.47 -5.21 -8.53
CA LYS A 153 14.12 -3.95 -9.18
C LYS A 153 14.47 -2.72 -8.36
N TYR A 154 14.20 -2.75 -7.06
CA TYR A 154 14.29 -1.55 -6.21
C TYR A 154 15.37 -1.64 -5.13
N TRP A 155 15.88 -2.82 -4.83
CA TRP A 155 16.87 -3.00 -3.77
C TRP A 155 18.26 -3.30 -4.31
N ARG A 156 18.43 -4.39 -5.08
CA ARG A 156 19.73 -4.84 -5.62
C ARG A 156 20.27 -3.90 -6.72
N GLY A 157 19.41 -3.06 -7.29
CA GLY A 157 19.80 -2.07 -8.29
C GLY A 157 20.09 -2.70 -9.64
N ASN A 158 19.17 -3.52 -10.15
CA ASN A 158 19.36 -4.14 -11.45
C ASN A 158 19.29 -3.09 -12.59
N ASN A 159 20.25 -3.15 -13.50
CA ASN A 159 20.44 -2.28 -14.68
C ASN A 159 19.36 -2.46 -15.77
N ASN A 160 18.19 -3.02 -15.44
CA ASN A 160 17.05 -3.13 -16.37
C ASN A 160 16.22 -1.83 -16.35
N SER A 161 16.91 -0.70 -16.54
CA SER A 161 16.33 0.65 -16.57
C SER A 161 15.35 0.89 -17.73
N ASP A 162 15.21 -0.06 -18.66
CA ASP A 162 14.51 0.20 -19.92
C ASP A 162 12.99 0.02 -19.91
N PHE A 163 12.37 -0.54 -18.85
CA PHE A 163 10.93 -0.83 -18.93
C PHE A 163 10.01 0.09 -18.11
N LEU A 164 10.46 0.62 -16.96
CA LEU A 164 9.60 1.52 -16.16
C LEU A 164 9.67 3.00 -16.54
N SER A 165 10.65 3.42 -17.36
CA SER A 165 10.67 4.79 -17.90
C SER A 165 9.43 5.09 -18.77
N GLY A 166 8.70 4.07 -19.23
CA GLY A 166 7.49 4.21 -20.04
C GLY A 166 6.20 4.43 -19.26
N TYR A 167 6.17 4.19 -17.95
CA TYR A 167 4.91 4.18 -17.17
C TYR A 167 4.83 5.27 -16.09
N VAL A 168 5.93 5.99 -15.81
CA VAL A 168 5.92 7.17 -14.90
C VAL A 168 5.75 8.49 -15.67
N SER A 169 5.70 8.44 -17.00
CA SER A 169 5.42 9.60 -17.86
C SER A 169 4.11 9.41 -18.61
N LYS A 170 2.98 9.69 -17.96
CA LYS A 170 1.78 10.28 -18.57
C LYS A 170 0.96 11.02 -17.52
#